data_AF-A0A7C3S6U9-F1
#
_entry.id   AF-A0A7C3S6U9-F1
#
_cell.length_a   1.000
_cell.length_b   1.000
_cell.length_c   1.000
_cell.angle_alpha   90.00
_cell.angle_beta   90.00
_cell.angle_gamma   90.00
#
_symmetry.space_group_name_H-M   'P 1'
#
loop_
_entity.id
_entity.type
_entity.pdbx_description
1 polymer ?
#
loop_
_entity_poly.entity_id
_entity_poly.type
_entity_poly.pdbx_seq_one_letter_code
_entity_poly.pdbx_strand_id
1 'polypeptide(L)'
;MASWTELGGDDARRFAGTARYRLTFDFPLPGHANWVLDLGRVCQSARVRLNGQELGVLFAAPFRVIVSGLRPTGNVLEVEVTSTAANRIRDMDRSGVPWKRMRDINLVNINYKPFDASGWPLHDAGLLGPVTLTPISPRNPAAR
;
A
#
# COMPACT_ATOMS: atom_id res chain seq x y z
N MET A 1 12.40 -0.05 -3.07
CA MET A 1 11.37 -0.81 -3.82
C MET A 1 10.85 0.08 -4.93
N ALA A 2 10.17 -0.46 -5.94
CA ALA A 2 9.71 0.27 -7.13
C ALA A 2 8.18 0.27 -7.22
N SER A 3 7.61 1.24 -7.95
CA SER A 3 6.18 1.24 -8.25
C SER A 3 5.82 0.04 -9.12
N TRP A 4 4.61 -0.52 -8.97
CA TRP A 4 4.13 -1.59 -9.85
C TRP A 4 4.16 -1.19 -11.33
N THR A 5 3.97 0.09 -11.61
CA THR A 5 4.00 0.66 -12.96
C THR A 5 5.38 0.57 -13.63
N GLU A 6 6.44 0.36 -12.84
CA GLU A 6 7.83 0.23 -13.28
C GLU A 6 8.27 -1.23 -13.46
N LEU A 7 7.43 -2.21 -13.08
CA LEU A 7 7.75 -3.65 -13.21
C LEU A 7 7.78 -4.16 -14.66
N GLY A 8 7.38 -3.32 -15.62
CA GLY A 8 7.37 -3.64 -17.05
C GLY A 8 6.06 -4.28 -17.53
N GLY A 9 5.80 -4.16 -18.84
CA GLY A 9 4.57 -4.65 -19.47
C GLY A 9 3.33 -3.76 -19.22
N ASP A 10 2.34 -3.88 -20.11
CA ASP A 10 1.08 -3.14 -19.96
C ASP A 10 0.24 -3.63 -18.78
N ASP A 11 0.32 -4.91 -18.44
CA ASP A 11 -0.44 -5.50 -17.33
C ASP A 11 -0.06 -4.89 -15.99
N ALA A 12 1.22 -4.71 -15.71
CA ALA A 12 1.67 -4.08 -14.47
C ALA A 12 1.29 -2.59 -14.42
N ARG A 13 1.35 -1.89 -15.56
CA ARG A 13 0.93 -0.49 -15.67
C ARG A 13 -0.56 -0.29 -15.42
N ARG A 14 -1.42 -1.19 -15.91
CA ARG A 14 -2.88 -1.09 -15.79
C ARG A 14 -3.46 -1.81 -14.58
N PHE A 15 -2.63 -2.52 -13.80
CA PHE A 15 -3.09 -3.28 -12.65
C PHE A 15 -3.81 -2.36 -11.65
N ALA A 16 -4.95 -2.85 -11.19
CA ALA A 16 -5.69 -2.27 -10.09
C ALA A 16 -6.21 -3.42 -9.23
N GLY A 17 -5.89 -3.38 -7.95
CA GLY A 17 -6.23 -4.45 -7.02
C GLY A 17 -5.22 -4.56 -5.91
N THR A 18 -5.13 -5.76 -5.34
CA THR A 18 -4.29 -6.06 -4.18
C THR A 18 -3.12 -6.96 -4.57
N ALA A 19 -1.90 -6.58 -4.19
CA ALA A 19 -0.72 -7.44 -4.27
C ALA A 19 -0.18 -7.75 -2.86
N ARG A 20 0.22 -8.99 -2.63
CA ARG A 20 0.78 -9.45 -1.35
C ARG A 20 2.30 -9.52 -1.43
N TYR A 21 2.96 -8.78 -0.54
CA TYR A 21 4.37 -8.90 -0.25
C TYR A 21 4.55 -9.82 0.96
N ARG A 22 5.53 -10.72 0.90
CA ARG A 22 5.88 -11.61 2.00
C ARG A 22 7.38 -11.63 2.19
N LEU A 23 7.83 -11.42 3.42
CA LEU A 23 9.23 -11.47 3.81
C LEU A 23 9.38 -12.37 5.03
N THR A 24 10.36 -13.26 4.98
CA THR A 24 10.83 -14.00 6.17
C THR A 24 12.16 -13.41 6.61
N PHE A 25 12.30 -13.09 7.90
CA PHE A 25 13.51 -12.46 8.43
C PHE A 25 13.80 -12.86 9.88
N ASP A 26 15.09 -12.85 10.21
CA ASP A 26 15.59 -13.03 11.56
C ASP A 26 15.79 -11.68 12.23
N PHE A 27 15.63 -11.65 13.55
CA PHE A 27 15.70 -10.43 14.35
C PHE A 27 16.36 -10.72 15.71
N PRO A 28 17.70 -10.94 15.75
CA PRO A 28 18.39 -11.58 16.87
C PRO A 28 18.37 -10.80 18.18
N LEU A 29 17.98 -9.52 18.16
CA LEU A 29 18.00 -8.63 19.32
C LEU A 29 16.67 -7.89 19.50
N PRO A 30 15.56 -8.58 19.85
CA PRO A 30 14.28 -7.94 20.14
C PRO A 30 14.29 -7.27 21.53
N GLY A 31 15.41 -6.67 21.96
CA GLY A 31 15.61 -6.11 23.31
C GLY A 31 14.61 -5.01 23.70
N HIS A 32 13.86 -4.49 22.72
CA HIS A 32 12.68 -3.66 22.95
C HIS A 32 11.40 -4.49 22.82
N ALA A 33 10.51 -4.35 23.81
CA ALA A 33 9.21 -5.03 23.82
C ALA A 33 8.34 -4.65 22.61
N ASN A 34 8.45 -3.39 22.16
CA ASN A 34 7.68 -2.86 21.05
C ASN A 34 8.57 -2.11 20.05
N TRP A 35 8.24 -2.26 18.77
CA TRP A 35 8.88 -1.55 17.66
C TRP A 35 7.81 -0.87 16.81
N VAL A 36 8.19 0.14 16.06
CA VAL A 36 7.38 0.72 14.99
C VAL A 36 7.83 0.10 13.68
N LEU A 37 6.91 -0.57 13.00
CA LEU A 37 7.05 -0.91 11.59
C LEU A 37 6.55 0.28 10.78
N ASP A 38 7.45 0.94 10.07
CA ASP A 38 7.16 2.00 9.11
C ASP A 38 7.24 1.40 7.70
N LEU A 39 6.14 1.44 6.94
CA LEU A 39 6.11 0.98 5.56
C LEU A 39 6.64 2.03 4.56
N GLY A 40 6.96 3.23 5.03
CA GLY A 40 7.35 4.35 4.19
C GLY A 40 6.20 4.78 3.28
N ARG A 41 6.46 4.83 1.97
CA ARG A 41 5.45 5.22 0.98
C ARG A 41 4.65 4.00 0.50
N VAL A 42 3.34 4.05 0.75
CA VAL A 42 2.36 3.06 0.27
C VAL A 42 1.40 3.74 -0.71
N CYS A 43 1.10 3.07 -1.81
CA CYS A 43 0.12 3.52 -2.81
C CYS A 43 -0.92 2.40 -3.03
N GLN A 44 -2.05 2.37 -2.32
CA GLN A 44 -2.65 3.44 -1.50
C GLN A 44 -3.03 3.02 -0.08
N SER A 45 -3.33 1.74 0.15
CA SER A 45 -3.57 1.19 1.50
C SER A 45 -2.83 -0.12 1.70
N ALA A 46 -2.53 -0.48 2.95
CA ALA A 46 -1.81 -1.68 3.31
C ALA A 46 -2.47 -2.40 4.49
N ARG A 47 -2.74 -3.70 4.34
CA ARG A 47 -3.05 -4.60 5.47
C ARG A 47 -1.78 -5.31 5.90
N VAL A 48 -1.46 -5.27 7.19
CA VAL A 48 -0.20 -5.80 7.73
C VAL A 48 -0.47 -6.99 8.63
N ARG A 49 0.29 -8.07 8.42
CA ARG A 49 0.33 -9.23 9.31
C ARG A 49 1.76 -9.59 9.70
N LEU A 50 1.98 -9.93 10.96
CA LEU A 50 3.26 -10.44 11.46
C LEU A 50 3.02 -11.79 12.13
N ASN A 51 3.76 -12.81 11.72
CA ASN A 51 3.67 -14.17 12.27
C ASN A 51 2.24 -14.74 12.24
N GLY A 52 1.46 -14.38 11.20
CA GLY A 52 0.06 -14.78 11.03
C GLY A 52 -0.95 -13.91 11.78
N GLN A 53 -0.51 -13.00 12.65
CA GLN A 53 -1.38 -12.09 13.38
C GLN A 53 -1.59 -10.79 12.58
N GLU A 54 -2.85 -10.40 12.38
CA GLU A 54 -3.18 -9.12 11.77
C GLU A 54 -2.92 -7.96 12.76
N LEU A 55 -2.20 -6.96 12.27
CA LEU A 55 -1.84 -5.76 13.05
C LEU A 55 -2.70 -4.55 12.69
N GLY A 56 -3.35 -4.58 11.52
CA GLY A 56 -4.31 -3.56 11.10
C GLY A 56 -4.25 -3.23 9.61
N VAL A 57 -5.10 -2.29 9.23
CA VAL A 57 -5.18 -1.71 7.88
C VAL A 57 -4.79 -0.24 7.94
N LEU A 58 -3.76 0.14 7.18
CA LEU A 58 -3.20 1.47 7.07
C LEU A 58 -3.72 2.11 5.78
N PHE A 59 -4.48 3.20 5.89
CA PHE A 59 -5.13 3.86 4.75
C PHE A 59 -4.77 5.35 4.62
N ALA A 60 -3.99 5.88 5.55
CA ALA A 60 -3.52 7.26 5.55
C ALA A 60 -2.10 7.33 6.11
N ALA A 61 -1.33 8.32 5.63
CA ALA A 61 -0.01 8.58 6.14
C ALA A 61 -0.04 9.15 7.58
N PRO A 62 0.95 8.83 8.43
CA PRO A 62 2.06 7.90 8.17
C PRO A 62 1.62 6.42 8.23
N PHE A 63 2.16 5.60 7.32
CA PHE A 63 1.86 4.16 7.23
C PHE A 63 2.66 3.35 8.26
N ARG A 64 2.29 3.50 9.54
CA ARG A 64 2.99 2.90 10.67
C ARG A 64 2.09 2.03 11.52
N VAL A 65 2.65 0.96 12.07
CA VAL A 65 1.99 0.11 13.07
C VAL A 65 2.98 -0.30 14.16
N ILE A 66 2.49 -0.44 15.39
CA ILE A 66 3.29 -0.97 16.49
C ILE A 66 3.33 -2.50 16.33
N VAL A 67 4.53 -3.06 16.35
CA VAL A 67 4.76 -4.50 16.36
C VAL A 67 5.29 -4.91 17.73
N SER A 68 4.79 -6.03 18.22
CA SER A 68 5.29 -6.73 19.41
C SER A 68 5.42 -8.22 19.06
N GLY A 69 6.12 -8.98 19.90
CA GLY A 69 6.26 -10.43 19.68
C GLY A 69 7.15 -10.82 18.50
N LEU A 70 8.14 -9.98 18.15
CA LEU A 70 9.21 -10.36 17.23
C LEU A 70 10.02 -11.50 17.84
N ARG A 71 10.32 -12.50 17.01
CA ARG A 71 11.11 -13.68 17.35
C ARG A 71 12.58 -13.44 16.97
N PRO A 72 13.55 -14.08 17.65
CA PRO A 72 14.95 -14.02 17.23
C PRO A 72 15.16 -14.49 15.79
N THR A 73 14.36 -15.45 15.33
CA THR A 73 14.42 -16.01 13.98
C THR A 73 13.03 -16.32 13.42
N GLY A 74 12.94 -16.41 12.09
CA GLY A 74 11.77 -16.94 11.39
C GLY A 74 10.51 -16.08 11.49
N ASN A 75 10.65 -14.75 11.62
CA ASN A 75 9.49 -13.87 11.53
C ASN A 75 8.95 -13.83 10.11
N VAL A 76 7.63 -13.84 9.96
CA VAL A 76 6.97 -13.72 8.66
C VAL A 76 6.17 -12.41 8.65
N LEU A 77 6.61 -11.45 7.85
CA LEU A 77 5.87 -10.22 7.57
C LEU A 77 5.11 -10.38 6.26
N GLU A 78 3.81 -10.14 6.29
CA GLU A 78 2.96 -10.06 5.11
C GLU A 78 2.34 -8.66 5.03
N VAL A 79 2.42 -8.05 3.85
CA VAL A 79 1.83 -6.75 3.56
C VAL A 79 1.00 -6.88 2.28
N GLU A 80 -0.31 -6.77 2.41
CA GLU A 80 -1.24 -6.70 1.28
C GLU A 80 -1.47 -5.24 0.92
N VAL A 81 -0.91 -4.76 -0.19
CA VAL A 81 -1.12 -3.39 -0.67
C VAL A 81 -2.22 -3.36 -1.71
N THR A 82 -3.16 -2.42 -1.58
CA THR A 82 -4.24 -2.20 -2.55
C THR A 82 -4.09 -0.81 -3.20
N SER A 83 -4.08 -0.76 -4.54
CA SER A 83 -4.04 0.49 -5.31
C SER A 83 -5.44 1.04 -5.59
N THR A 84 -5.52 2.27 -6.11
CA THR A 84 -6.76 2.77 -6.72
C THR A 84 -6.99 2.13 -8.09
N ALA A 85 -8.19 2.32 -8.64
CA ALA A 85 -8.53 1.91 -10.00
C ALA A 85 -8.08 2.90 -11.08
N ALA A 86 -7.38 3.99 -10.75
CA ALA A 86 -7.09 5.09 -11.68
C ALA A 86 -6.35 4.60 -12.95
N ASN A 87 -5.31 3.79 -12.79
CA ASN A 87 -4.55 3.24 -13.92
C ASN A 87 -5.39 2.29 -14.79
N ARG A 88 -6.29 1.51 -14.18
CA ARG A 88 -7.19 0.61 -14.89
C ARG A 88 -8.29 1.36 -15.64
N ILE A 89 -8.88 2.38 -15.02
CA ILE A 89 -9.87 3.27 -15.64
C ILE A 89 -9.28 3.98 -16.85
N ARG A 90 -8.07 4.52 -16.71
CA ARG A 90 -7.29 5.10 -17.81
C ARG A 90 -7.12 4.11 -18.97
N ASP A 91 -6.68 2.88 -18.67
CA ASP A 91 -6.48 1.84 -19.68
C ASP A 91 -7.78 1.44 -20.40
N MET A 92 -8.88 1.32 -19.66
CA MET A 92 -10.19 1.01 -20.23
C MET A 92 -10.69 2.13 -21.17
N ASP A 93 -10.48 3.40 -20.82
CA ASP A 93 -10.80 4.53 -21.69
C ASP A 93 -9.93 4.56 -22.95
N ARG A 94 -8.62 4.31 -22.83
CA ARG A 94 -7.71 4.22 -24.00
C ARG A 94 -8.05 3.06 -24.93
N SER A 95 -8.57 1.97 -24.39
CA SER A 95 -8.91 0.75 -25.14
C SER A 95 -10.37 0.73 -25.62
N GLY A 96 -11.16 1.79 -25.36
CA GLY A 96 -12.56 1.86 -25.77
C GLY A 96 -13.48 0.84 -25.08
N VAL A 97 -13.10 0.33 -23.90
CA VAL A 97 -13.93 -0.62 -23.15
C VAL A 97 -15.20 0.10 -22.67
N PRO A 98 -16.41 -0.42 -22.91
CA PRO A 98 -17.65 0.22 -22.47
C PRO A 98 -17.92 -0.06 -20.97
N TRP A 99 -17.09 0.53 -20.09
CA TRP A 99 -17.14 0.36 -18.63
C TRP A 99 -18.05 1.37 -17.92
N LYS A 100 -18.38 2.49 -18.57
CA LYS A 100 -19.23 3.57 -18.04
C LYS A 100 -20.72 3.22 -18.11
N ARG A 101 -21.11 2.05 -17.61
CA ARG A 101 -22.50 1.58 -17.62
C ARG A 101 -23.21 2.05 -16.36
N MET A 102 -23.84 3.21 -16.45
CA MET A 102 -24.66 3.77 -15.36
C MET A 102 -26.09 3.93 -15.86
N ARG A 103 -27.06 3.48 -15.06
CA ARG A 103 -28.48 3.42 -15.46
C ARG A 103 -29.18 4.79 -15.33
N ASP A 104 -28.89 5.50 -14.24
CA ASP A 104 -29.66 6.69 -13.83
C ASP A 104 -28.82 7.97 -13.76
N ILE A 105 -27.49 7.87 -13.92
CA ILE A 105 -26.57 9.01 -13.85
C ILE A 105 -25.58 8.99 -15.01
N ASN A 106 -25.26 10.17 -15.54
CA ASN A 106 -24.18 10.33 -16.51
C ASN A 106 -22.83 10.44 -15.78
N LEU A 107 -21.81 9.72 -16.25
CA LEU A 107 -20.45 9.91 -15.74
C LEU A 107 -19.84 11.17 -16.38
N VAL A 108 -19.73 12.23 -15.59
CA VAL A 108 -19.15 13.52 -15.98
C VAL A 108 -17.93 13.86 -15.12
N ASN A 109 -17.07 14.73 -15.63
CA ASN A 109 -15.96 15.28 -14.85
C ASN A 109 -16.40 16.43 -13.95
N ILE A 110 -15.47 17.01 -13.18
CA ILE A 110 -15.74 18.11 -12.23
C ILE A 110 -16.32 19.37 -12.88
N ASN A 111 -16.19 19.51 -14.20
CA ASN A 111 -16.73 20.63 -14.99
C ASN A 111 -18.03 20.23 -15.70
N TYR A 112 -18.68 19.13 -15.31
CA TYR A 112 -19.90 18.60 -15.91
C TYR A 112 -19.79 18.27 -17.41
N LYS A 113 -18.58 17.98 -17.91
CA LYS A 113 -18.35 17.48 -19.29
C LYS A 113 -18.26 15.95 -19.30
N PRO A 114 -18.45 15.28 -20.46
CA PRO A 114 -18.25 13.83 -20.56
C PRO A 114 -16.93 13.39 -19.93
N PHE A 115 -16.98 12.40 -19.06
CA PHE A 115 -15.79 11.91 -18.37
C PHE A 115 -14.86 11.17 -19.34
N ASP A 116 -13.59 11.53 -19.31
CA ASP A 116 -12.52 10.84 -20.05
C ASP A 116 -11.23 10.82 -19.20
N ALA A 117 -10.77 9.61 -18.89
CA ALA A 117 -9.53 9.36 -18.16
C ALA A 117 -8.38 8.93 -19.09
N SER A 118 -8.59 8.88 -20.42
CA SER A 118 -7.58 8.42 -21.38
C SER A 118 -6.27 9.21 -21.30
N GLY A 119 -6.36 10.50 -20.98
CA GLY A 119 -5.24 11.44 -20.81
C GLY A 119 -4.66 11.51 -19.39
N TRP A 120 -5.18 10.76 -18.41
CA TRP A 120 -4.62 10.78 -17.06
C TRP A 120 -3.16 10.30 -17.05
N PRO A 121 -2.29 10.90 -16.21
CA PRO A 121 -0.96 10.37 -16.01
C PRO A 121 -1.03 8.98 -15.38
N LEU A 122 0.04 8.20 -15.53
CA LEU A 122 0.16 6.95 -14.80
C LEU A 122 0.46 7.28 -13.33
N HIS A 123 -0.30 6.68 -12.40
CA HIS A 123 -0.12 6.90 -10.98
C HIS A 123 0.68 5.76 -10.35
N ASP A 124 1.55 6.11 -9.39
CA ASP A 124 2.29 5.12 -8.62
C ASP A 124 1.35 4.16 -7.86
N ALA A 125 1.78 2.91 -7.74
CA ALA A 125 1.06 1.86 -7.04
C ALA A 125 2.02 0.90 -6.33
N GLY A 126 1.61 0.37 -5.19
CA GLY A 126 2.36 -0.64 -4.44
C GLY A 126 3.09 -0.15 -3.19
N LEU A 127 3.99 -1.00 -2.69
CA LEU A 127 4.85 -0.73 -1.54
C LEU A 127 6.18 -0.16 -2.03
N LEU A 128 6.34 1.16 -1.96
CA LEU A 128 7.53 1.86 -2.46
C LEU A 128 8.62 1.94 -1.38
N GLY A 129 8.22 1.94 -0.11
CA GLY A 129 9.14 1.92 1.02
C GLY A 129 9.79 3.29 1.30
N PRO A 130 10.94 3.32 1.98
CA PRO A 130 11.61 2.17 2.59
C PRO A 130 10.76 1.56 3.72
N VAL A 131 10.91 0.25 3.95
CA VAL A 131 10.28 -0.45 5.08
C VAL A 131 11.31 -0.59 6.19
N THR A 132 11.00 -0.09 7.39
CA THR A 132 11.94 -0.04 8.50
C THR A 132 11.31 -0.47 9.82
N LEU A 133 12.12 -1.02 10.72
CA LEU A 133 11.77 -1.26 12.12
C LEU A 133 12.58 -0.32 13.01
N THR A 134 11.90 0.45 13.85
CA THR A 134 12.53 1.38 14.80
C THR A 134 12.07 1.06 16.22
N PRO A 135 12.98 0.98 17.21
CA PRO A 135 12.60 0.65 18.57
C PRO A 135 11.75 1.77 19.19
N ILE A 136 10.75 1.40 19.98
CA ILE A 136 10.03 2.37 20.82
C ILE A 136 10.84 2.55 22.10
N SER A 137 11.51 3.70 22.25
CA SER A 137 12.14 4.06 23.52
C SER A 137 11.07 4.26 24.60
N PRO A 138 11.22 3.66 25.78
CA PRO A 138 10.35 3.99 26.91
C PRO A 138 10.51 5.48 27.22
N ARG A 139 9.40 6.22 27.23
CA ARG A 139 9.38 7.64 27.58
C ARG A 139 9.84 7.75 29.04
N ASN A 140 10.96 8.43 29.31
CA ASN A 140 11.43 8.65 30.68
C ASN A 140 10.39 9.53 31.42
N PRO A 141 9.72 9.01 32.48
CA PRO A 141 8.74 9.78 33.22
C PRO A 141 9.33 10.91 34.08
N ALA A 142 10.67 11.03 34.18
CA ALA A 142 11.35 11.99 35.04
C ALA A 142 11.60 13.38 34.40
N ALA A 143 11.01 13.70 33.24
CA ALA A 143 11.10 15.03 32.62
C ALA A 143 9.78 15.80 32.79
N ARG A 144 9.52 16.28 34.02
CA ARG A 144 8.62 17.39 34.33
C ARG A 144 9.18 18.17 35.51
#